data_AF-A0A1H7FNI4-F1
#
_entry.id   AF-A0A1H7FNI4-F1
#
_cell.length_a   1.000
_cell.length_b   1.000
_cell.length_c   1.000
_cell.angle_alpha   90.00
_cell.angle_beta   90.00
_cell.angle_gamma   90.00
#
_symmetry.space_group_name_H-M   'P 1'
#
loop_
_entity.id
_entity.type
_entity.pdbx_description
1 polymer ?
#
loop_
_entity_poly.entity_id
_entity_poly.type
_entity_poly.pdbx_seq_one_letter_code
_entity_poly.pdbx_strand_id
1 'polypeptide(L)' 'MPDTKSGREKKGLNKQSQLTERLYEQELSVLDGDEEEDEPSLEDTSGEFIADELPEED' A
#
# COMPACT_ATOMS: atom_id res chain seq x y z
N MET A 1 -9.50 -17.44 18.96
CA MET A 1 -8.14 -18.03 18.90
C MET A 1 -7.47 -17.56 17.61
N PRO A 2 -6.26 -16.96 17.69
CA PRO A 2 -5.55 -16.45 16.51
C PRO A 2 -5.06 -17.54 15.55
N ASP A 3 -4.98 -18.80 16.00
CA ASP A 3 -4.45 -19.94 15.24
C ASP A 3 -5.53 -20.78 14.51
N THR A 4 -6.77 -20.30 14.49
CA THR A 4 -7.84 -20.95 13.69
C THR A 4 -7.88 -20.38 12.29
N LYS A 5 -8.46 -21.12 11.35
CA LYS A 5 -8.74 -20.62 9.99
C LYS A 5 -9.46 -19.26 10.02
N SER A 6 -10.53 -19.16 10.80
CA SER A 6 -11.28 -17.92 11.02
C SER A 6 -10.42 -16.80 11.64
N GLY A 7 -9.53 -17.13 12.59
CA GLY A 7 -8.60 -16.16 13.17
C GLY A 7 -7.61 -15.61 12.14
N ARG A 8 -7.10 -16.48 11.26
CA ARG A 8 -6.18 -16.12 10.18
C ARG A 8 -6.87 -15.28 9.10
N GLU A 9 -8.09 -15.63 8.73
CA GLU A 9 -8.92 -14.87 7.78
C GLU A 9 -9.23 -13.48 8.33
N LYS A 10 -9.68 -13.38 9.59
CA LYS A 10 -9.92 -12.09 10.25
C LYS A 10 -8.65 -11.24 10.34
N LYS A 11 -7.50 -11.85 10.63
CA LYS A 11 -6.21 -11.15 10.61
C LYS A 11 -5.85 -10.65 9.21
N GLY A 12 -6.12 -11.44 8.17
CA GLY A 12 -5.93 -11.03 6.78
C GLY A 12 -6.80 -9.84 6.40
N LEU A 13 -8.10 -9.90 6.70
CA LEU A 13 -9.05 -8.80 6.46
C LEU A 13 -8.65 -7.53 7.23
N ASN A 14 -8.23 -7.66 8.48
CA ASN A 14 -7.76 -6.52 9.27
C ASN A 14 -6.52 -5.87 8.65
N LYS A 15 -5.57 -6.67 8.15
CA LYS A 15 -4.38 -6.16 7.47
C LYS A 15 -4.74 -5.43 6.17
N GLN A 16 -5.68 -5.98 5.39
CA GLN A 16 -6.17 -5.31 4.18
C GLN A 16 -6.82 -3.97 4.54
N SER A 17 -7.69 -3.94 5.55
CA SER A 17 -8.32 -2.70 6.01
C SER A 17 -7.30 -1.65 6.45
N GLN A 18 -6.28 -2.05 7.22
CA GLN A 18 -5.20 -1.13 7.65
C GLN A 18 -4.40 -0.58 6.48
N LEU A 19 -4.13 -1.40 5.46
CA LEU A 19 -3.43 -0.95 4.26
C LEU A 19 -4.30 0.03 3.46
N THR A 20 -5.59 -0.28 3.27
CA THR A 20 -6.53 0.60 2.56
C THR A 20 -6.68 1.95 3.24
N GLU A 21 -6.81 1.97 4.57
CA GLU A 21 -6.88 3.22 5.35
C GLU A 21 -5.63 4.08 5.14
N ARG A 22 -4.44 3.48 5.25
CA ARG A 22 -3.17 4.18 5.05
C ARG A 22 -3.02 4.76 3.64
N LEU A 23 -3.37 3.99 2.61
CA LEU A 23 -3.30 4.46 1.22
C LEU A 23 -4.27 5.61 0.97
N TYR A 24 -5.48 5.53 1.54
CA TYR A 24 -6.46 6.60 1.41
C TYR A 24 -6.03 7.88 2.13
N GLU A 25 -5.44 7.77 3.33
CA GLU A 25 -4.85 8.91 4.04
C GLU A 25 -3.74 9.57 3.21
N GLN A 26 -2.90 8.77 2.56
CA GLN A 26 -1.85 9.27 1.66
C GLN A 26 -2.46 10.00 0.46
N GLU A 27 -3.47 9.42 -0.20
CA GLU A 27 -4.16 10.06 -1.33
C GLU A 27 -4.78 11.41 -0.93
N LEU A 28 -5.41 11.49 0.23
CA LEU A 28 -5.97 12.75 0.75
C LEU A 28 -4.88 13.78 1.05
N SER A 29 -3.76 13.37 1.65
CA SER A 29 -2.65 14.29 1.94
C SER A 29 -2.05 14.93 0.68
N VAL A 30 -2.06 14.22 -0.45
CA VAL A 30 -1.63 14.75 -1.75
C VAL A 30 -2.60 15.81 -2.27
N LEU A 31 -3.91 15.64 -2.03
CA LEU A 31 -4.93 16.61 -2.45
C LEU A 31 -4.96 17.87 -1.58
N ASP A 32 -4.58 17.75 -0.31
CA ASP A 32 -4.52 18.87 0.65
C ASP A 32 -3.19 19.65 0.58
N GLY A 33 -2.18 19.12 -0.13
CA GLY A 33 -0.91 19.80 -0.38
C GLY A 33 -1.10 20.96 -1.35
N ASP A 34 -0.65 22.16 -0.96
CA ASP A 34 -0.69 23.34 -1.82
C ASP A 34 0.03 23.05 -3.16
N GLU A 35 -0.60 23.51 -4.25
CA GLU A 35 -0.40 23.18 -5.69
C GLU A 35 1.02 23.45 -6.29
N GLU A 36 2.08 23.50 -5.48
CA GLU A 36 3.47 23.72 -5.88
C GLU A 36 4.46 22.61 -5.44
N GLU A 37 4.00 21.47 -4.91
CA GLU A 37 4.88 20.33 -4.63
C GLU A 37 4.98 19.42 -5.86
N ASP A 38 6.24 19.10 -6.21
CA ASP A 38 6.70 18.42 -7.41
C ASP A 38 5.84 17.22 -7.88
N GLU A 39 5.90 16.91 -9.18
CA GLU A 39 5.30 15.68 -9.74
C GLU A 39 5.62 14.48 -8.84
N PRO A 40 4.64 13.59 -8.55
CA PRO A 40 4.85 12.48 -7.63
C PRO A 40 6.04 11.64 -8.08
N SER A 41 7.10 11.63 -7.27
CA SER A 41 8.30 10.84 -7.56
C SER A 41 8.03 9.36 -7.24
N LEU A 42 8.58 8.47 -8.06
CA LEU A 42 8.60 7.03 -7.74
C LEU A 42 9.37 6.74 -6.44
N GLU A 43 10.26 7.65 -6.03
CA GLU A 43 11.02 7.58 -4.77
C GLU A 43 10.18 7.89 -3.52
N ASP A 44 9.01 8.53 -3.68
CA ASP A 44 8.09 8.84 -2.57
C ASP A 44 7.24 7.64 -2.14
N THR A 45 7.37 6.52 -2.84
CA THR A 45 6.68 5.28 -2.48
C THR A 45 7.45 4.57 -1.36
N SER A 46 6.76 4.29 -0.24
CA SER A 46 7.36 3.58 0.91
C SER A 46 7.64 2.09 0.68
N GLY A 47 7.39 1.60 -0.54
CA GLY A 47 7.54 0.19 -0.94
C GLY A 47 8.80 -0.03 -1.77
N GLU A 48 9.44 -1.18 -1.60
CA GLU A 48 10.52 -1.61 -2.49
C GLU A 48 9.96 -1.88 -3.89
N PHE A 49 10.54 -1.27 -4.91
CA PHE A 49 10.13 -1.45 -6.30
C PHE A 49 10.66 -2.80 -6.82
N ILE A 50 9.77 -3.79 -6.98
CA ILE A 50 10.11 -5.15 -7.44
C ILE A 50 10.03 -5.23 -8.97
N ALA A 51 10.90 -4.49 -9.68
CA ALA A 51 11.01 -4.62 -11.14
C ALA A 51 11.94 -5.77 -11.58
N ASP A 52 12.85 -6.20 -10.73
CA ASP A 52 13.82 -7.25 -11.04
C ASP A 52 13.23 -8.68 -11.00
N GLU A 53 11.95 -8.84 -10.64
CA GLU A 53 11.23 -10.13 -10.57
C GLU A 53 10.14 -10.26 -11.65
N LEU A 54 10.15 -9.41 -12.68
CA LEU A 54 9.25 -9.61 -13.82
C LEU A 54 9.54 -10.99 -14.45
N PRO A 55 8.54 -11.87 -14.59
CA PRO A 55 8.76 -13.16 -15.24
C PRO A 55 9.22 -12.90 -16.67
N GLU A 56 10.34 -13.51 -17.06
CA GLU A 56 10.75 -13.52 -18.47
C GLU A 56 9.59 -14.12 -19.28
N GLU A 57 9.14 -13.39 -20.31
CA GLU A 57 8.12 -13.90 -21.23
C GLU A 57 8.70 -15.12 -21.97
N ASP A 58 8.17 -16.32 -21.72
CA ASP A 58 8.46 -17.55 -22.48
C ASP A 58 7.95 -17.46 -23.93
#